data_AF-A0A519ZFH5-F1
#
_entry.id   AF-A0A519ZFH5-F1
#
_cell.length_a   1.000
_cell.length_b   1.000
_cell.length_c   1.000
_cell.angle_alpha   90.00
_cell.angle_beta   90.00
_cell.angle_gamma   90.00
#
_symmetry.space_group_name_H-M   'P 1'
#
loop_
_entity.id
_entity.type
_entity.pdbx_description
1 polymer ?
#
loop_
_entity_poly.entity_id
_entity_poly.type
_entity_poly.pdbx_seq_one_letter_code
_entity_poly.pdbx_strand_id
1 'polypeptide(L)'
;PEPAQQGESVDVSFLLRRLGFKQAVGLKAAVAVVLGQRLQKSKKATTSNWANAVLSPQQLQYAANDAHASLLVYLALNANDRANDRTKDGAKDGPAGSHPAGTAHTGG
;
A
#
# COMPACT_ATOMS: atom_id res chain seq x y z
N PRO A 1 28.46 19.99 17.56
CA PRO A 1 27.61 18.80 17.38
C PRO A 1 26.67 19.06 16.21
N GLU A 2 26.84 18.36 15.08
CA GLU A 2 25.88 18.45 13.97
C GLU A 2 24.53 17.84 14.41
N PRO A 3 23.39 18.50 14.13
CA PRO A 3 22.09 17.88 14.34
C PRO A 3 21.97 16.66 13.42
N ALA A 4 21.62 15.50 13.99
CA ALA A 4 21.35 14.29 13.25
C ALA A 4 20.30 14.58 12.17
N GLN A 5 20.71 14.49 10.91
CA GLN A 5 19.82 14.57 9.76
C GLN A 5 18.85 13.39 9.86
N GLN A 6 17.65 13.64 10.40
CA GLN A 6 16.57 12.65 10.38
C GLN A 6 16.14 12.51 8.93
N GLY A 7 16.60 11.44 8.27
CA GLY A 7 16.20 11.11 6.90
C GLY A 7 14.69 10.98 6.79
N GLU A 8 14.16 11.26 5.59
CA GLU A 8 12.73 11.19 5.32
C GLU A 8 12.18 9.78 5.62
N SER A 9 11.26 9.67 6.58
CA SER A 9 10.60 8.41 6.92
C SER A 9 9.24 8.32 6.24
N VAL A 10 8.95 7.20 5.57
CA VAL A 10 7.63 6.94 4.99
C VAL A 10 6.84 5.95 5.84
N ASP A 11 5.63 6.35 6.26
CA ASP A 11 4.67 5.45 6.88
C ASP A 11 3.80 4.78 5.80
N VAL A 12 4.01 3.48 5.60
CA VAL A 12 3.25 2.65 4.66
C VAL A 12 1.76 2.57 5.07
N SER A 13 1.43 2.59 6.36
CA SER A 13 0.04 2.56 6.81
C SER A 13 -0.75 3.79 6.37
N PHE A 14 -0.10 4.95 6.20
CA PHE A 14 -0.72 6.14 5.64
C PHE A 14 -1.05 5.97 4.14
N LEU A 15 -0.13 5.37 3.37
CA LEU A 15 -0.37 5.09 1.95
C LEU A 15 -1.55 4.13 1.75
N LEU A 16 -1.71 3.13 2.61
CA LEU A 16 -2.88 2.23 2.53
C LEU A 16 -4.20 2.94 2.84
N ARG A 17 -4.23 3.97 3.69
CA ARG A 17 -5.47 4.75 3.90
C ARG A 17 -5.96 5.42 2.61
N ARG A 18 -5.05 5.82 1.73
CA ARG A 18 -5.39 6.38 0.40
C ARG A 18 -6.09 5.37 -0.52
N LEU A 19 -5.90 4.08 -0.28
CA LEU A 19 -6.60 3.00 -0.99
C LEU A 19 -8.00 2.70 -0.41
N GLY A 20 -8.52 3.52 0.51
CA GLY A 20 -9.87 3.38 1.06
C GLY A 20 -9.96 2.57 2.36
N PHE A 21 -8.83 2.15 2.95
CA PHE A 21 -8.81 1.51 4.26
C PHE A 21 -9.05 2.56 5.36
N LYS A 22 -10.23 2.50 5.98
CA LYS A 22 -10.68 3.46 7.01
C LYS A 22 -9.85 3.42 8.29
N GLN A 23 -9.10 2.34 8.54
CA GLN A 23 -8.29 2.15 9.74
C GLN A 23 -6.84 1.83 9.37
N ALA A 24 -5.90 2.13 10.29
CA ALA A 24 -4.52 1.71 10.14
C ALA A 24 -4.46 0.18 10.06
N VAL A 25 -4.01 -0.34 8.93
CA VAL A 25 -3.85 -1.78 8.71
C VAL A 25 -2.41 -2.17 9.02
N GLY A 26 -2.25 -3.22 9.82
CA GLY A 26 -0.93 -3.77 10.12
C GLY A 26 -0.33 -4.47 8.89
N LEU A 27 1.00 -4.67 8.91
CA LEU A 27 1.78 -5.24 7.80
C LEU A 27 1.18 -6.53 7.22
N LYS A 28 0.59 -7.40 8.05
CA LYS A 28 -0.06 -8.63 7.57
C LYS A 28 -1.23 -8.38 6.63
N ALA A 29 -2.08 -7.42 6.97
CA ALA A 29 -3.20 -7.02 6.12
C ALA A 29 -2.71 -6.29 4.87
N ALA A 30 -1.68 -5.45 5.01
CA ALA A 30 -1.06 -4.77 3.88
C ALA A 30 -0.50 -5.74 2.84
N VAL A 31 0.23 -6.77 3.26
CA VAL A 31 0.74 -7.83 2.37
C VAL A 31 -0.39 -8.58 1.68
N ALA A 32 -1.49 -8.89 2.39
CA ALA A 32 -2.64 -9.56 1.80
C ALA A 32 -3.34 -8.72 0.73
N VAL A 33 -3.52 -7.42 1.00
CA VAL A 33 -4.23 -6.52 0.08
C VAL A 33 -3.37 -6.13 -1.11
N VAL A 34 -2.12 -5.73 -0.86
CA VAL A 34 -1.26 -5.11 -1.89
C VAL A 34 -0.56 -6.17 -2.72
N LEU A 35 -0.11 -7.27 -2.11
CA LEU A 35 0.66 -8.30 -2.77
C LEU A 35 -0.16 -9.57 -3.08
N GLY A 36 -1.39 -9.68 -2.58
CA GLY A 36 -2.20 -10.90 -2.72
C GLY A 36 -1.61 -12.11 -1.99
N GLN A 37 -0.66 -11.89 -1.06
CA GLN A 37 0.09 -12.93 -0.38
C GLN A 37 -0.23 -12.98 1.11
N ARG A 38 0.07 -14.10 1.76
CA ARG A 38 -0.13 -14.25 3.21
C ARG A 38 1.19 -14.17 3.96
N LEU A 39 1.35 -13.13 4.77
CA LEU A 39 2.45 -13.05 5.73
C LEU A 39 2.17 -13.99 6.93
N GLN A 40 2.96 -15.06 7.03
CA GLN A 40 2.93 -15.96 8.19
C GLN A 40 3.82 -15.38 9.29
N LYS A 41 3.25 -15.22 10.49
CA LYS A 41 3.97 -14.75 11.67
C LYS A 41 3.88 -15.80 12.76
N SER A 42 5.03 -16.16 13.34
CA SER A 42 5.09 -17.04 14.50
C SER A 42 4.68 -16.26 15.76
N LYS A 43 3.61 -16.68 16.43
CA LYS A 43 3.18 -16.09 17.72
C LYS A 43 4.30 -16.11 18.77
N LYS A 44 5.13 -17.16 18.75
CA LYS A 44 6.28 -17.31 19.66
C LYS A 44 7.33 -16.22 19.43
N ALA A 45 7.57 -15.82 18.19
CA ALA A 45 8.54 -14.77 17.89
C ALA A 45 8.00 -13.40 18.34
N THR A 46 6.73 -13.09 18.08
CA THR A 46 6.14 -11.79 18.42
C THR A 46 6.17 -11.46 19.91
N THR A 47 6.03 -12.45 20.79
CA THR A 47 6.02 -12.26 22.25
C THR A 47 7.30 -12.77 22.92
N SER A 48 8.36 -13.02 22.15
CA SER A 48 9.67 -13.43 22.70
C SER A 48 10.38 -12.26 23.40
N ASN A 49 11.41 -12.56 24.19
CA ASN A 49 12.24 -11.52 24.78
C ASN A 49 13.14 -10.87 23.70
N TRP A 50 12.73 -9.69 23.23
CA TRP A 50 13.47 -8.90 22.23
C TRP A 50 14.57 -8.02 22.84
N ALA A 51 14.65 -7.91 24.17
CA ALA A 51 15.70 -7.17 24.85
C ALA A 51 17.01 -7.97 25.00
N ASN A 52 17.03 -9.23 24.55
CA ASN A 52 18.25 -10.05 24.56
C ASN A 52 19.32 -9.46 23.65
N ALA A 53 20.57 -9.40 24.13
CA ALA A 53 21.71 -8.89 23.36
C ALA A 53 22.00 -9.71 22.10
N VAL A 54 21.68 -11.01 22.11
CA VAL A 54 21.78 -11.90 20.95
C VAL A 54 20.40 -12.47 20.66
N LEU A 55 19.93 -12.23 19.44
CA LEU A 55 18.65 -12.74 18.97
C LEU A 55 18.78 -14.18 18.49
N SER A 56 17.74 -14.96 18.74
CA SER A 56 17.64 -16.32 18.19
C SER A 56 17.50 -16.30 16.66
N PRO A 57 17.85 -17.40 15.96
CA PRO A 57 17.62 -17.50 14.51
C PRO A 57 16.16 -17.24 14.11
N GLN A 58 15.20 -17.64 14.94
CA GLN A 58 13.77 -17.39 14.68
C GLN A 58 13.41 -15.91 14.78
N GLN A 59 13.99 -15.17 15.74
CA GLN A 59 13.80 -13.72 15.87
C GLN A 59 14.46 -12.97 14.70
N LEU A 60 15.66 -13.37 14.28
CA LEU A 60 16.32 -12.80 13.10
C LEU A 60 15.50 -13.01 11.84
N GLN A 61 15.03 -14.24 11.59
CA GLN A 61 14.18 -14.54 10.44
C GLN A 61 12.87 -13.74 10.49
N TYR A 62 12.26 -13.62 11.66
CA TYR A 62 11.04 -12.82 11.85
C TYR A 62 11.29 -11.35 11.51
N ALA A 63 12.37 -10.75 12.04
CA ALA A 63 12.72 -9.36 11.79
C ALA A 63 13.04 -9.10 10.30
N ALA A 64 13.81 -9.99 9.68
CA ALA A 64 14.12 -9.92 8.25
C ALA A 64 12.86 -9.99 7.38
N ASN A 65 11.94 -10.90 7.71
CA ASN A 65 10.67 -11.03 7.00
C ASN A 65 9.81 -9.77 7.12
N ASP A 66 9.71 -9.18 8.31
CA ASP A 66 8.93 -7.96 8.53
C ASP A 66 9.54 -6.76 7.77
N ALA A 67 10.87 -6.62 7.75
CA ALA A 67 11.56 -5.56 7.00
C ALA A 67 11.36 -5.73 5.48
N HIS A 68 11.59 -6.94 4.96
CA HIS A 68 11.46 -7.24 3.53
C HIS A 68 10.02 -7.07 3.04
N ALA A 69 9.04 -7.58 3.79
CA ALA A 69 7.63 -7.41 3.44
C ALA A 69 7.22 -5.93 3.42
N SER A 70 7.71 -5.12 4.37
CA SER A 70 7.42 -3.68 4.41
C SER A 70 7.96 -2.96 3.17
N LEU A 71 9.18 -3.30 2.74
CA LEU A 71 9.78 -2.75 1.52
C LEU A 71 8.97 -3.14 0.27
N LEU A 72 8.61 -4.42 0.13
CA LEU A 72 7.83 -4.88 -1.03
C LEU A 72 6.47 -4.20 -1.13
N VAL A 73 5.78 -4.01 -0.01
CA VAL A 73 4.50 -3.29 0.03
C VAL A 73 4.70 -1.84 -0.40
N TYR A 74 5.71 -1.14 0.13
CA TYR A 74 6.01 0.23 -0.26
C TYR A 74 6.29 0.37 -1.77
N LEU A 75 7.14 -0.51 -2.32
CA LEU A 75 7.47 -0.49 -3.74
C LEU A 75 6.24 -0.73 -4.62
N ALA A 76 5.38 -1.67 -4.25
CA ALA A 76 4.16 -1.96 -4.99
C ALA A 76 3.17 -0.77 -4.98
N LEU A 77 3.00 -0.11 -3.83
CA LEU A 77 2.14 1.09 -3.73
C LEU A 77 2.67 2.23 -4.60
N ASN A 78 3.97 2.49 -4.54
CA ASN A 78 4.59 3.54 -5.34
C ASN A 78 4.58 3.25 -6.85
N ALA A 79 4.62 1.98 -7.25
CA ALA A 79 4.48 1.58 -8.64
C ALA A 79 3.04 1.82 -9.14
N ASN A 80 2.04 1.50 -8.30
CA ASN A 80 0.63 1.75 -8.61
C ASN A 80 0.30 3.24 -8.69
N ASP A 81 0.82 4.07 -7.79
CA ASP A 81 0.62 5.54 -7.83
C ASP A 81 1.13 6.12 -9.16
N ARG A 82 2.37 5.75 -9.56
CA ARG A 82 2.94 6.16 -10.86
C ARG A 82 2.17 5.61 -12.07
N ALA A 83 1.54 4.45 -11.95
CA ALA A 83 0.68 3.94 -13.01
C ALA A 83 -0.63 4.73 -13.11
N ASN A 84 -1.21 5.13 -11.98
CA ASN A 84 -2.45 5.89 -11.91
C ASN A 84 -2.31 7.36 -12.33
N ASP A 85 -1.13 7.97 -12.17
CA ASP A 85 -0.87 9.32 -12.70
C ASP A 85 -0.79 9.30 -14.24
N ARG A 86 -0.11 8.29 -14.82
CA ARG A 86 -0.02 8.12 -16.28
C ARG A 86 -1.39 7.93 -16.96
N THR A 87 -2.33 7.27 -16.30
CA THR A 87 -3.69 7.07 -16.86
C THR A 87 -4.53 8.35 -16.80
N LYS A 88 -4.22 9.29 -15.89
CA LYS A 88 -4.94 10.57 -15.77
C LYS A 88 -4.42 11.63 -16.76
N ASP A 89 -3.13 11.63 -17.07
CA ASP A 89 -2.54 12.58 -18.02
C ASP A 89 -2.95 12.29 -19.48
N GLY A 90 -3.36 11.06 -19.79
CA GLY A 90 -3.90 10.67 -21.11
C GLY A 90 -5.38 10.99 -21.34
N ALA A 91 -6.10 11.54 -20.36
CA ALA A 91 -7.55 11.74 -20.41
C ALA A 91 -7.98 13.15 -20.86
N LYS A 92 -7.16 13.89 -21.63
CA LYS A 92 -7.49 15.26 -22.09
C LYS A 92 -7.88 15.44 -23.55
N ASP A 93 -7.76 14.43 -24.42
CA ASP A 93 -8.15 14.56 -25.83
C ASP A 93 -9.15 13.46 -26.23
N GLY A 94 -10.45 13.74 -26.07
CA GLY A 94 -11.55 12.92 -26.58
C GLY A 94 -12.85 13.75 -26.63
N PRO A 95 -13.63 13.67 -27.73
CA PRO A 95 -14.41 14.81 -28.20
C PRO A 95 -15.64 15.10 -27.35
N ALA A 96 -15.91 16.40 -27.19
CA ALA A 96 -17.15 16.93 -26.68
C ALA A 96 -18.34 16.53 -27.57
N GLY A 97 -19.43 16.13 -26.90
CA GLY A 97 -20.78 16.33 -27.40
C GLY A 97 -21.29 15.31 -28.42
N SER A 98 -22.19 14.43 -27.97
CA SER A 98 -23.30 13.92 -28.79
C SER A 98 -24.41 13.42 -27.87
N HIS A 99 -25.18 14.36 -27.32
CA HIS A 99 -26.56 14.08 -26.93
C HIS A 99 -27.44 14.31 -28.15
N PRO A 100 -28.10 13.29 -28.73
CA PRO A 100 -29.20 13.55 -29.66
C PRO A 100 -30.44 13.96 -28.87
N ALA A 101 -30.95 15.15 -29.21
CA ALA A 101 -32.25 15.67 -28.80
C ALA A 101 -33.35 15.20 -29.77
N GLY A 102 -34.57 15.03 -29.24
CA GLY A 102 -35.83 14.83 -29.98
C GLY A 102 -36.05 13.37 -30.43
N THR A 103 -37.25 12.78 -30.35
CA THR A 103 -38.55 13.35 -30.74
C THR A 103 -39.69 12.64 -30.00
N ALA A 104 -40.72 13.40 -29.63
CA ALA A 104 -42.03 12.89 -29.23
C ALA A 104 -42.89 12.55 -30.46
N HIS A 105 -43.71 11.48 -30.42
CA HIS A 105 -45.13 11.49 -30.85
C HIS A 105 -45.88 10.15 -30.66
N THR A 106 -47.04 10.24 -29.99
CA THR A 106 -48.37 9.62 -30.26
C THR A 106 -48.57 8.14 -30.60
N GLY A 107 -49.47 7.51 -29.84
CA GLY A 107 -50.71 6.89 -30.37
C GLY A 107 -50.69 5.39 -30.65
N GLY A 108 -51.59 4.66 -29.98
CA GLY A 108 -51.90 3.24 -30.21
C GLY A 108 -52.60 2.64 -29.00
#